data_AF-A0A438GV17-F1
#
_entry.id   AF-A0A438GV17-F1
#
_cell.length_a   1.000
_cell.length_b   1.000
_cell.length_c   1.000
_cell.angle_alpha   90.00
_cell.angle_beta   90.00
_cell.angle_gamma   90.00
#
_symmetry.space_group_name_H-M   'P 1'
#
loop_
_entity.id
_entity.type
_entity.pdbx_description
1 polymer ?
#
loop_
_entity_poly.entity_id
_entity_poly.type
_entity_poly.pdbx_seq_one_letter_code
_entity_poly.pdbx_strand_id
1 'polypeptide(L)'
;MSYGFSAKATDEYESARRKVAAFINASEPGEIIFTRNATEAINLVAYSWGLSNLKPEDEIVLTVAEHHSAIVPWQLVAQKTGAILKFVNLTEDEVPDVEKLKEMISRKTKLLVVHHISNVLGR
;
A
#
# COMPACT_ATOMS: atom_id res chain seq x y z
N MET A 1 -36.53 -12.02 -17.33
CA MET A 1 -35.37 -11.58 -18.14
C MET A 1 -34.30 -10.83 -17.33
N SER A 2 -34.63 -9.92 -16.39
CA SER A 2 -33.62 -9.16 -15.62
C SER A 2 -32.64 -10.02 -14.78
N TYR A 3 -33.13 -11.10 -14.14
CA TYR A 3 -32.32 -11.98 -13.29
C TYR A 3 -31.14 -12.63 -14.02
N GLY A 4 -31.31 -13.01 -15.29
CA GLY A 4 -30.25 -13.64 -16.10
C GLY A 4 -29.10 -12.69 -16.45
N PHE A 5 -29.40 -11.40 -16.67
CA PHE A 5 -28.36 -10.39 -16.91
C PHE A 5 -27.60 -10.03 -15.64
N SER A 6 -28.31 -9.94 -14.50
CA SER A 6 -27.66 -9.70 -13.21
C SER A 6 -26.73 -10.84 -12.82
N ALA A 7 -27.15 -12.11 -12.98
CA ALA A 7 -26.31 -13.26 -12.67
C ALA A 7 -25.05 -13.29 -13.56
N LYS A 8 -25.22 -13.08 -14.87
CA LYS A 8 -24.11 -13.04 -15.82
C LYS A 8 -23.11 -11.92 -15.50
N ALA A 9 -23.59 -10.73 -15.13
CA ALA A 9 -22.71 -9.62 -14.75
C ALA A 9 -21.91 -9.95 -13.49
N THR A 10 -22.53 -10.57 -12.47
CA THR A 10 -21.82 -11.04 -11.27
C THR A 10 -20.76 -12.09 -11.62
N ASP A 11 -21.09 -13.06 -12.46
CA ASP A 11 -20.15 -14.11 -12.88
C ASP A 11 -18.94 -13.53 -13.62
N GLU A 12 -19.16 -12.55 -14.51
CA GLU A 12 -18.09 -11.85 -15.23
C GLU A 12 -17.22 -11.01 -14.28
N TYR A 13 -17.83 -10.33 -13.31
CA TYR A 13 -17.10 -9.57 -12.29
C TYR A 13 -16.20 -10.45 -11.41
N GLU A 14 -16.73 -11.59 -10.93
CA GLU A 14 -15.94 -12.55 -10.16
C GLU A 14 -14.89 -13.27 -11.02
N SER A 15 -15.15 -13.44 -12.31
CA SER A 15 -14.14 -13.92 -13.27
C SER A 15 -12.97 -12.93 -13.41
N ALA A 16 -13.25 -11.62 -13.46
CA ALA A 16 -12.20 -10.61 -13.45
C ALA A 16 -11.35 -10.67 -12.18
N ARG A 17 -11.98 -10.84 -11.01
CA ARG A 17 -11.27 -11.00 -9.72
C ARG A 17 -10.32 -12.21 -9.74
N ARG A 18 -10.80 -13.37 -10.21
CA ARG A 18 -9.97 -14.58 -10.35
C ARG A 18 -8.77 -14.38 -11.28
N LYS A 19 -8.96 -13.65 -12.39
CA LYS A 19 -7.86 -13.34 -13.32
C LYS A 19 -6.79 -12.45 -12.69
N VAL A 20 -7.19 -11.43 -11.93
CA VAL A 20 -6.24 -10.55 -11.21
C VAL A 20 -5.48 -11.35 -10.14
N ALA A 21 -6.18 -12.17 -9.36
CA ALA A 21 -5.55 -13.03 -8.35
C ALA A 21 -4.49 -13.94 -8.97
N ALA A 22 -4.79 -14.60 -10.09
CA ALA A 22 -3.83 -15.41 -10.82
C ALA A 22 -2.64 -14.59 -11.37
N PHE A 23 -2.90 -13.38 -11.89
CA PHE A 23 -1.87 -12.51 -12.46
C PHE A 23 -0.79 -12.11 -11.44
N ILE A 24 -1.19 -11.87 -10.18
CA ILE A 24 -0.27 -11.52 -9.09
C ILE A 24 0.07 -12.70 -8.17
N ASN A 25 -0.40 -13.91 -8.50
CA ASN A 25 -0.23 -15.12 -7.69
C ASN A 25 -0.73 -14.96 -6.23
N ALA A 26 -1.89 -14.33 -6.04
CA ALA A 26 -2.58 -14.29 -4.74
C ALA A 26 -3.10 -15.68 -4.35
N SER A 27 -3.23 -15.94 -3.04
CA SER A 27 -3.64 -17.25 -2.52
C SER A 27 -5.09 -17.55 -2.86
N GLU A 28 -5.96 -16.52 -2.81
CA GLU A 28 -7.35 -16.64 -3.18
C GLU A 28 -7.93 -15.35 -3.78
N PRO A 29 -9.01 -15.43 -4.59
CA PRO A 29 -9.66 -14.24 -5.16
C PRO A 29 -10.18 -13.26 -4.10
N GLY A 30 -10.54 -13.75 -2.91
CA GLY A 30 -11.05 -12.93 -1.80
C GLY A 30 -10.07 -11.85 -1.31
N GLU A 31 -8.77 -12.00 -1.60
CA GLU A 31 -7.72 -11.02 -1.25
C GLU A 31 -7.70 -9.81 -2.21
N ILE A 32 -8.42 -9.86 -3.33
CA ILE A 32 -8.43 -8.80 -4.34
C ILE A 32 -9.58 -7.83 -4.08
N ILE A 33 -9.27 -6.58 -3.75
CA ILE A 33 -10.25 -5.49 -3.59
C ILE A 33 -10.13 -4.51 -4.76
N PHE A 34 -11.20 -4.39 -5.56
CA PHE A 34 -11.25 -3.41 -6.63
C PHE A 34 -11.48 -2.00 -6.09
N THR A 35 -10.65 -1.07 -6.56
CA THR A 35 -10.73 0.37 -6.27
C THR A 35 -10.61 1.15 -7.58
N ARG A 36 -10.90 2.45 -7.57
CA ARG A 36 -10.82 3.31 -8.77
C ARG A 36 -9.39 3.44 -9.30
N ASN A 37 -8.40 3.44 -8.42
CA ASN A 37 -6.97 3.55 -8.75
C ASN A 37 -6.07 3.17 -7.56
N ALA A 38 -4.77 3.08 -7.80
CA ALA A 38 -3.78 2.76 -6.75
C ALA A 38 -3.79 3.76 -5.57
N THR A 39 -4.07 5.05 -5.82
CA THR A 39 -4.20 6.06 -4.76
C THR A 39 -5.34 5.71 -3.81
N GLU A 40 -6.49 5.29 -4.32
CA GLU A 40 -7.61 4.85 -3.49
C GLU A 40 -7.27 3.55 -2.75
N ALA A 41 -6.59 2.59 -3.38
CA ALA A 41 -6.14 1.38 -2.71
C ALA A 41 -5.23 1.67 -1.50
N ILE A 42 -4.28 2.60 -1.64
CA ILE A 42 -3.40 3.01 -0.53
C ILE A 42 -4.21 3.73 0.56
N ASN A 43 -5.14 4.61 0.19
CA ASN A 43 -6.01 5.28 1.15
C ASN A 43 -6.91 4.28 1.89
N LEU A 44 -7.42 3.24 1.23
CA LEU A 44 -8.20 2.19 1.85
C LEU A 44 -7.41 1.56 3.01
N VAL A 45 -6.15 1.18 2.78
CA VAL A 45 -5.29 0.61 3.84
C VAL A 45 -4.98 1.64 4.93
N ALA A 46 -4.62 2.86 4.55
CA ALA A 46 -4.29 3.92 5.51
C ALA A 46 -5.45 4.25 6.46
N TYR A 47 -6.67 4.39 5.93
CA TYR A 47 -7.85 4.74 6.72
C TYR A 47 -8.44 3.55 7.47
N SER A 48 -8.49 2.35 6.87
CA SER A 48 -9.07 1.17 7.54
C SER A 48 -8.09 0.54 8.54
N TRP A 49 -6.88 0.23 8.11
CA TRP A 49 -5.89 -0.43 8.95
C TRP A 49 -5.07 0.59 9.74
N GLY A 50 -4.56 1.64 9.08
CA GLY A 50 -3.67 2.61 9.72
C GLY A 50 -4.30 3.30 10.93
N LEU A 51 -5.52 3.85 10.78
CA LEU A 51 -6.21 4.54 11.88
C LEU A 51 -6.61 3.62 13.04
N SER A 52 -6.82 2.33 12.79
CA SER A 52 -7.23 1.38 13.83
C SER A 52 -6.07 0.68 14.52
N ASN A 53 -4.89 0.61 13.89
CA ASN A 53 -3.76 -0.18 14.39
C ASN A 53 -2.58 0.65 14.88
N LEU A 54 -2.42 1.88 14.40
CA LEU A 54 -1.31 2.75 14.78
C LEU A 54 -1.65 3.59 16.01
N LYS A 55 -0.67 3.73 16.89
CA LYS A 55 -0.77 4.46 18.15
C LYS A 55 0.32 5.53 18.24
N PRO A 56 0.24 6.45 19.22
CA PRO A 56 1.33 7.36 19.49
C PRO A 56 2.65 6.60 19.65
N GLU A 57 3.73 7.13 19.08
CA GLU A 57 5.08 6.54 19.08
C GLU A 57 5.30 5.32 18.17
N ASP A 58 4.27 4.77 17.52
CA ASP A 58 4.50 3.76 16.47
C ASP A 58 5.18 4.38 15.25
N GLU A 59 6.02 3.61 14.57
CA GLU A 59 6.83 4.11 13.45
C GLU A 59 6.31 3.57 12.12
N ILE A 60 6.15 4.48 11.15
CA ILE A 60 5.94 4.17 9.73
C ILE A 60 7.24 4.55 9.01
N VAL A 61 7.86 3.58 8.36
CA VAL A 61 9.08 3.79 7.58
C VAL A 61 8.72 3.91 6.10
N LEU A 62 9.21 4.95 5.43
CA LEU A 62 9.04 5.22 4.00
C LEU A 62 10.39 5.48 3.34
N THR A 63 10.46 5.43 2.02
CA THR A 63 11.59 6.00 1.27
C THR A 63 11.30 7.47 0.88
N VAL A 64 12.34 8.25 0.60
CA VAL A 64 12.16 9.62 0.07
C VAL A 64 11.69 9.65 -1.39
N ALA A 65 11.76 8.52 -2.10
CA ALA A 65 11.36 8.40 -3.51
C ALA A 65 9.91 7.97 -3.71
N GLU A 66 9.12 7.84 -2.65
CA GLU A 66 7.73 7.45 -2.77
C GLU A 66 6.91 8.48 -3.56
N HIS A 67 6.08 8.00 -4.49
CA HIS A 67 5.11 8.85 -5.17
C HIS A 67 4.19 9.51 -4.14
N HIS A 68 3.73 10.75 -4.37
CA HIS A 68 2.91 11.49 -3.40
C HIS A 68 1.67 10.72 -2.89
N SER A 69 1.05 9.90 -3.75
CA SER A 69 -0.08 9.04 -3.37
C SER A 69 0.26 8.00 -2.29
N ALA A 70 1.54 7.62 -2.18
CA ALA A 70 2.08 6.70 -1.18
C ALA A 70 2.67 7.41 0.05
N ILE A 71 2.74 8.75 0.08
CA ILE A 71 3.22 9.52 1.25
C ILE A 71 2.06 10.18 2.01
N VAL A 72 1.22 10.94 1.29
CA VAL A 72 0.21 11.81 1.89
C VAL A 72 -0.77 11.07 2.81
N PRO A 73 -1.27 9.85 2.49
CA PRO A 73 -2.16 9.13 3.38
C PRO A 73 -1.52 8.85 4.75
N TRP A 74 -0.23 8.50 4.77
CA TRP A 74 0.49 8.21 6.02
C TRP A 74 0.82 9.46 6.83
N GLN A 75 1.03 10.60 6.17
CA GLN A 75 1.11 11.90 6.87
C GLN A 75 -0.20 12.21 7.61
N LEU A 76 -1.35 12.01 6.96
CA LEU A 76 -2.66 12.23 7.59
C LEU A 76 -2.94 11.23 8.72
N VAL A 77 -2.56 9.96 8.54
CA VAL A 77 -2.68 8.94 9.60
C VAL A 77 -1.78 9.27 10.78
N ALA A 78 -0.52 9.65 10.55
CA ALA A 78 0.43 10.06 11.58
C ALA A 78 -0.11 11.26 12.39
N GLN A 79 -0.64 12.28 11.71
CA GLN A 79 -1.27 13.43 12.36
C GLN A 79 -2.45 13.05 13.26
N LYS A 80 -3.23 12.03 12.89
CA LYS A 80 -4.41 11.58 13.65
C LYS A 80 -4.07 10.63 14.79
N THR A 81 -3.04 9.80 14.63
CA THR A 81 -2.70 8.71 15.56
C THR A 81 -1.53 9.03 16.48
N GLY A 82 -0.71 10.03 16.14
CA GLY A 82 0.56 10.30 16.82
C GLY A 82 1.70 9.37 16.39
N ALA A 83 1.51 8.57 15.34
CA ALA A 83 2.58 7.78 14.75
C ALA A 83 3.68 8.68 14.14
N ILE A 84 4.90 8.18 14.10
CA ILE A 84 6.09 8.89 13.64
C ILE A 84 6.46 8.39 12.24
N LEU A 85 6.60 9.32 11.29
CA LEU A 85 7.15 9.01 9.97
C LEU A 85 8.67 9.05 10.00
N LYS A 86 9.30 8.01 9.46
CA LYS A 86 10.74 7.97 9.21
C LYS A 86 11.00 7.77 7.72
N PHE A 87 11.99 8.49 7.19
CA PHE A 87 12.31 8.47 5.77
C PHE A 87 13.73 7.95 5.53
N VAL A 88 13.83 6.91 4.73
CA VAL A 88 15.09 6.35 4.25
C VAL A 88 15.50 7.10 2.98
N ASN A 89 16.72 7.64 2.99
CA ASN A 89 17.32 8.26 1.83
C ASN A 89 17.69 7.23 0.77
N LEU A 90 17.87 7.70 -0.46
CA LEU A 90 18.42 6.89 -1.54
C LEU A 90 19.94 6.78 -1.41
N THR A 91 20.48 5.75 -2.04
CA THR A 91 21.91 5.61 -2.31
C THR A 91 22.35 6.58 -3.42
N GLU A 92 23.66 6.63 -3.70
CA GLU A 92 24.20 7.41 -4.84
C GLU A 92 23.66 6.90 -6.19
N ASP A 93 23.33 5.60 -6.27
CA ASP A 93 22.67 5.00 -7.43
C ASP A 93 21.15 5.24 -7.43
N GLU A 94 20.65 6.17 -6.61
CA GLU A 94 19.24 6.53 -6.47
C GLU A 94 18.32 5.37 -6.06
N VAL A 95 18.82 4.20 -5.72
CA VAL A 95 17.98 3.10 -5.21
C VAL A 95 17.78 3.23 -3.69
N PRO A 96 16.67 2.72 -3.13
CA PRO A 96 16.46 2.67 -1.68
C PRO A 96 17.65 2.03 -0.96
N ASP A 97 18.19 2.72 0.04
CA ASP A 97 19.30 2.19 0.84
C ASP A 97 18.80 1.10 1.79
N VAL A 98 18.94 -0.16 1.36
CA VAL A 98 18.44 -1.34 2.07
C VAL A 98 19.12 -1.52 3.43
N GLU A 99 20.40 -1.16 3.57
CA GLU A 99 21.10 -1.28 4.85
C GLU A 99 20.61 -0.22 5.83
N LYS A 100 20.46 1.04 5.40
CA LYS A 100 19.82 2.07 6.23
C LYS A 100 18.37 1.73 6.55
N LEU A 101 17.65 1.09 5.63
CA LEU A 101 16.28 0.62 5.89
C LEU A 101 16.26 -0.40 7.03
N LYS A 102 17.17 -1.39 7.02
CA LYS A 102 17.30 -2.38 8.09
C LYS A 102 17.64 -1.73 9.42
N GLU A 103 18.57 -0.78 9.44
CA GLU A 103 18.97 -0.04 10.65
C GLU A 103 17.82 0.80 11.23
N MET A 104 16.94 1.30 10.36
CA MET A 104 15.81 2.14 10.77
C MET A 104 14.64 1.35 11.37
N ILE A 105 14.54 0.05 11.04
CA ILE A 105 13.52 -0.85 11.59
C ILE A 105 13.80 -1.09 13.07
N SER A 106 12.80 -0.81 13.89
CA SER A 106 12.86 -0.96 15.34
C SER A 106 11.66 -1.75 15.87
N ARG A 107 11.61 -1.99 17.18
CA ARG A 107 10.44 -2.61 17.83
C ARG A 107 9.17 -1.76 17.72
N LYS A 108 9.31 -0.46 17.43
CA LYS A 108 8.19 0.47 17.23
C LYS A 108 7.72 0.49 15.77
N THR A 109 8.46 -0.07 14.82
CA THR A 109 8.04 -0.12 13.41
C THR A 109 6.82 -1.01 13.23
N LYS A 110 5.73 -0.42 12.73
CA LYS A 110 4.47 -1.12 12.45
C LYS A 110 4.15 -1.23 10.97
N LEU A 111 4.74 -0.34 10.16
CA LEU A 111 4.50 -0.32 8.73
C LEU A 111 5.75 0.11 7.98
N LEU A 112 6.03 -0.59 6.87
CA LEU A 112 7.01 -0.22 5.87
C LEU A 112 6.27 0.07 4.56
N VAL A 113 6.48 1.26 4.00
CA VAL A 113 5.88 1.70 2.73
C VAL A 113 7.00 1.91 1.73
N VAL A 114 7.04 1.05 0.72
CA VAL A 114 8.04 1.09 -0.35
C VAL A 114 7.38 0.86 -1.69
N HIS A 115 7.85 1.55 -2.72
CA HIS A 115 7.50 1.23 -4.10
C HIS A 115 8.16 -0.09 -4.52
N HIS A 116 7.50 -0.81 -5.43
CA HIS A 116 8.09 -2.00 -6.05
C HIS A 116 9.11 -1.61 -7.13
N ILE A 117 8.78 -0.60 -7.94
CA ILE A 117 9.64 0.00 -8.97
C ILE A 117 9.37 1.51 -8.95
N SER A 118 10.42 2.33 -8.96
CA SER A 118 10.27 3.78 -8.93
C SER A 118 9.71 4.31 -10.25
N ASN A 119 8.68 5.16 -10.19
CA ASN A 119 8.14 5.84 -11.36
C ASN A 119 9.04 6.97 -11.89
N VAL A 120 10.03 7.40 -11.10
CA VAL A 120 10.99 8.45 -11.48
C VAL A 120 12.28 7.81 -12.00
N LEU A 121 12.75 6.75 -11.35
CA LEU A 121 14.05 6.15 -11.64
C LEU A 121 13.95 4.95 -12.59
N GLY A 122 12.76 4.39 -12.78
CA GLY A 122 12.52 3.25 -13.66
C GLY A 122 13.17 1.95 -13.19
N ARG A 123 13.61 1.89 -11.94
CA ARG A 123 14.24 0.76 -11.26
C ARG A 123 13.71 0.65 -9.84
#